data_AF-A0A8T0B4M9-F1
#
_entry.id   AF-A0A8T0B4M9-F1
#
_cell.length_a   1.000
_cell.length_b   1.000
_cell.length_c   1.000
_cell.angle_alpha   90.00
_cell.angle_beta   90.00
_cell.angle_gamma   90.00
#
_symmetry.space_group_name_H-M   'P 1'
#
loop_
_entity.id
_entity.type
_entity.pdbx_description
1 polymer ?
#
loop_
_entity_poly.entity_id
_entity_poly.type
_entity_poly.pdbx_seq_one_letter_code
_entity_poly.pdbx_strand_id
1 'polypeptide(L)'
;MKPFTVYLFVLALGTAHIITGQVLLQDSERKVLHCNVTGEWRSELGSHLLLSAVGPEVRGVYRTAVESVRGAAGLEREAKVFGVVSNSPQPTIAFSVVWAKGSCTTWVGQCFSLPGGGQVLNMLWMLRSAAQSSVDNWGSTRLGEDRFIFTRSVDSP
;
A
#
# COMPACT_ATOMS: atom_id res chain seq x y z
N MET A 1 48.09 -71.77 40.52
CA MET A 1 47.35 -71.16 41.65
C MET A 1 46.48 -70.03 41.11
N LYS A 2 45.16 -70.18 41.14
CA LYS A 2 44.20 -69.07 41.29
C LYS A 2 44.06 -68.82 42.81
N PRO A 3 43.66 -67.65 43.35
CA PRO A 3 42.58 -66.79 42.81
C PRO A 3 42.76 -65.26 43.07
N PHE A 4 41.89 -64.43 42.48
CA PHE A 4 40.92 -63.58 43.19
C PHE A 4 40.26 -62.61 42.19
N THR A 5 38.95 -62.73 42.08
CA THR A 5 38.07 -61.77 41.43
C THR A 5 37.75 -60.66 42.43
N VAL A 6 37.94 -59.40 42.04
CA VAL A 6 37.38 -58.23 42.73
C VAL A 6 36.58 -57.44 41.69
N TYR A 7 35.28 -57.36 41.92
CA TYR A 7 34.36 -56.45 41.23
C TYR A 7 34.54 -55.05 41.84
N LEU A 8 34.72 -54.01 41.02
CA LEU A 8 34.61 -52.63 41.50
C LEU A 8 33.96 -51.71 40.46
N PHE A 9 32.72 -51.36 40.78
CA PHE A 9 31.93 -50.15 40.46
C PHE A 9 32.30 -49.32 39.23
N VAL A 10 31.39 -49.35 38.25
CA VAL A 10 31.24 -48.32 37.22
C VAL A 10 30.75 -47.04 37.90
N LEU A 11 31.60 -46.02 38.00
CA LEU A 11 31.18 -44.64 38.22
C LEU A 11 31.23 -43.92 36.89
N ALA A 12 30.05 -43.71 36.31
CA ALA A 12 29.83 -42.95 35.11
C ALA A 12 30.27 -41.49 35.35
N LEU A 13 31.42 -41.11 34.80
CA LEU A 13 31.80 -39.71 34.67
C LEU A 13 31.03 -39.14 33.48
N GLY A 14 29.95 -38.43 33.81
CA GLY A 14 29.11 -37.72 32.86
C GLY A 14 29.93 -36.75 32.03
N THR A 15 29.98 -36.98 30.73
CA THR A 15 30.43 -35.98 29.77
C THR A 15 29.38 -34.87 29.75
N ALA A 16 29.71 -33.73 30.35
CA ALA A 16 28.93 -32.50 30.19
C ALA A 16 29.01 -32.10 28.72
N HIS A 17 27.98 -32.44 27.95
CA HIS A 17 27.74 -31.82 26.66
C HIS A 17 27.40 -30.35 26.92
N ILE A 18 28.36 -29.47 26.65
CA ILE A 18 28.09 -28.05 26.46
C ILE A 18 27.20 -27.99 25.22
N ILE A 19 25.89 -27.95 25.45
CA ILE A 19 24.93 -27.52 24.43
C ILE A 19 25.17 -26.01 24.32
N THR A 20 26.13 -25.62 23.48
CA THR A 20 26.15 -24.29 22.92
C THR A 20 24.82 -24.16 22.20
N GLY A 21 23.90 -23.40 22.80
CA GLY A 21 22.62 -23.09 22.20
C GLY A 21 22.86 -22.44 20.86
N GLN A 22 22.82 -23.23 19.79
CA GLN A 22 22.36 -22.75 18.51
C GLN A 22 20.92 -22.32 18.77
N VAL A 23 20.77 -21.03 19.08
CA VAL A 23 19.58 -20.29 18.70
C VAL A 23 19.39 -20.63 17.23
N LEU A 24 18.43 -21.51 16.95
CA LEU A 24 17.88 -21.67 15.62
C LEU A 24 17.25 -20.31 15.31
N LEU A 25 18.07 -19.39 14.79
CA LEU A 25 17.59 -18.30 13.97
C LEU A 25 17.04 -19.01 12.72
N GLN A 26 15.82 -19.51 12.87
CA GLN A 26 14.99 -19.86 11.75
C GLN A 26 14.69 -18.51 11.11
N ASP A 27 15.59 -18.08 10.22
CA ASP A 27 15.36 -17.02 9.27
C ASP A 27 14.25 -17.53 8.36
N SER A 28 13.02 -17.43 8.87
CA SER A 28 11.82 -17.55 8.09
C SER A 28 11.96 -16.47 7.04
N GLU A 29 12.35 -16.84 5.82
CA GLU A 29 12.35 -15.97 4.65
C GLU A 29 11.13 -15.07 4.73
N ARG A 30 11.33 -13.79 5.09
CA ARG A 30 10.22 -12.85 5.23
C ARG A 30 9.68 -12.65 3.83
N LYS A 31 8.61 -13.36 3.48
CA LYS A 31 7.94 -13.24 2.18
C LYS A 31 7.66 -11.76 1.92
N VAL A 32 8.39 -11.19 0.97
CA VAL A 32 8.20 -9.79 0.57
C VAL A 32 6.84 -9.71 -0.09
N LEU A 33 5.92 -8.97 0.53
CA LEU A 33 4.60 -8.73 -0.05
C LEU A 33 4.71 -7.62 -1.09
N HIS A 34 4.14 -7.87 -2.28
CA HIS A 34 4.12 -6.93 -3.39
C HIS A 34 2.73 -6.32 -3.57
N CYS A 35 2.68 -5.01 -3.76
CA CYS A 35 1.48 -4.23 -4.02
C CYS A 35 1.60 -3.59 -5.41
N ASN A 36 0.69 -3.97 -6.31
CA ASN A 36 0.61 -3.46 -7.67
C ASN A 36 -0.49 -2.39 -7.74
N VAL A 37 -0.11 -1.16 -8.10
CA VAL A 37 -1.04 -0.03 -8.23
C VAL A 37 -1.95 -0.14 -9.46
N THR A 38 -1.57 -0.91 -10.48
CA THR A 38 -2.36 -1.07 -11.72
C THR A 38 -3.59 -1.93 -11.46
N GLY A 39 -4.77 -1.40 -11.79
CA GLY A 39 -6.03 -2.06 -11.47
C GLY A 39 -7.16 -1.07 -11.21
N GLU A 40 -8.27 -1.64 -10.76
CA GLU A 40 -9.38 -0.89 -10.21
C GLU A 40 -9.38 -0.89 -8.69
N TRP A 41 -9.84 0.24 -8.18
CA TRP A 41 -9.81 0.60 -6.79
C TRP A 41 -11.13 1.26 -6.42
N ARG A 42 -11.60 1.02 -5.20
CA ARG A 42 -12.80 1.65 -4.66
C ARG A 42 -12.53 2.28 -3.30
N SER A 43 -12.83 3.56 -3.17
CA SER A 43 -12.74 4.27 -1.88
C SER A 43 -13.89 3.88 -0.94
N GLU A 44 -13.72 4.21 0.34
CA GLU A 44 -14.76 4.16 1.38
C GLU A 44 -15.97 5.04 1.07
N LEU A 45 -15.79 6.11 0.27
CA LEU A 45 -16.87 6.98 -0.20
C LEU A 45 -17.61 6.40 -1.42
N GLY A 46 -17.15 5.27 -1.95
CA GLY A 46 -17.71 4.62 -3.14
C GLY A 46 -17.19 5.16 -4.47
N SER A 47 -16.26 6.11 -4.47
CA SER A 47 -15.56 6.58 -5.68
C SER A 47 -14.73 5.46 -6.30
N HIS A 48 -14.64 5.46 -7.64
CA HIS A 48 -13.92 4.48 -8.43
C HIS A 48 -12.64 5.09 -9.01
N LEU A 49 -11.56 4.33 -8.95
CA LEU A 49 -10.25 4.73 -9.46
C LEU A 49 -9.67 3.59 -10.29
N LEU A 50 -9.40 3.88 -11.57
CA LEU A 50 -8.72 3.00 -12.51
C LEU A 50 -7.31 3.54 -12.73
N LEU A 51 -6.29 2.71 -12.50
CA LEU A 51 -4.89 3.08 -12.69
C LEU A 51 -4.19 2.11 -13.65
N SER A 52 -3.28 2.67 -14.44
CA SER A 52 -2.30 1.96 -15.26
C SER A 52 -0.95 2.62 -15.08
N ALA A 53 0.06 1.82 -14.75
CA ALA A 53 1.43 2.26 -14.58
C ALA A 53 2.33 1.75 -15.72
N VAL A 54 3.10 2.66 -16.32
CA VAL A 54 4.13 2.35 -17.34
C VAL A 54 5.43 3.02 -16.90
N GLY A 55 6.39 2.22 -16.44
CA GLY A 55 7.58 2.76 -15.78
C GLY A 55 7.20 3.55 -14.53
N PRO A 56 7.75 4.76 -14.32
CA PRO A 56 7.40 5.60 -13.18
C PRO A 56 6.08 6.37 -13.38
N GLU A 57 5.51 6.40 -14.58
CA GLU A 57 4.28 7.16 -14.87
C GLU A 57 3.03 6.37 -14.51
N VAL A 58 2.05 7.05 -13.93
CA VAL A 58 0.71 6.52 -13.68
C VAL A 58 -0.31 7.36 -14.44
N ARG A 59 -1.22 6.67 -15.14
CA ARG A 59 -2.36 7.25 -15.85
C ARG A 59 -3.63 6.51 -15.48
N GLY A 60 -4.76 7.11 -15.78
CA GLY A 60 -6.02 6.43 -15.59
C GLY A 60 -7.22 7.36 -15.51
N VAL A 61 -8.21 6.94 -14.75
CA VAL A 61 -9.50 7.60 -14.64
C VAL A 61 -9.98 7.55 -13.20
N TYR A 62 -10.43 8.69 -12.68
CA TYR A 62 -11.08 8.79 -11.38
C TYR A 62 -12.54 9.19 -11.59
N ARG A 63 -13.47 8.42 -11.02
CA ARG A 63 -14.90 8.73 -11.02
C ARG A 63 -15.38 8.92 -9.59
N THR A 64 -15.76 10.14 -9.24
CA THR A 64 -16.15 10.47 -7.87
C THR A 64 -17.61 10.10 -7.58
N ALA A 65 -17.85 9.52 -6.40
CA ALA A 65 -19.20 9.31 -5.88
C ALA A 65 -19.82 10.58 -5.28
N VAL A 66 -18.98 11.56 -4.91
CA VAL A 66 -19.38 12.78 -4.20
C VAL A 66 -18.80 14.03 -4.87
N GLU A 67 -19.49 15.16 -4.70
CA GLU A 67 -19.02 16.46 -5.17
C GLU A 67 -19.40 17.55 -4.17
N SER A 68 -18.53 18.55 -3.99
CA SER A 68 -18.79 19.66 -3.06
C SER A 68 -19.91 20.58 -3.55
N VAL A 69 -20.10 20.67 -4.86
CA VAL A 69 -21.14 21.45 -5.53
C VAL A 69 -21.66 20.63 -6.70
N ARG A 70 -22.98 20.63 -6.92
CA ARG A 70 -23.59 19.84 -7.99
C ARG A 70 -23.01 20.16 -9.38
N GLY A 71 -22.62 19.11 -10.09
CA GLY A 71 -21.98 19.17 -11.39
C GLY A 71 -20.55 19.72 -11.39
N ALA A 72 -19.86 19.84 -10.25
CA ALA A 72 -18.47 20.30 -10.19
C ALA A 72 -17.51 19.31 -10.88
N ALA A 73 -17.80 18.02 -10.75
CA ALA A 73 -17.03 16.94 -11.38
C ALA A 73 -17.45 16.66 -12.84
N GLY A 74 -18.43 17.40 -13.38
CA GLY A 74 -19.01 17.15 -14.71
C GLY A 74 -20.12 16.11 -14.71
N LEU A 75 -20.72 15.86 -15.88
CA LEU A 75 -21.89 14.99 -16.03
C LEU A 75 -21.63 13.55 -15.55
N GLU A 76 -20.52 12.97 -16.02
CA GLU A 76 -20.10 11.61 -15.66
C GLU A 76 -19.32 11.55 -14.33
N ARG A 77 -19.08 12.70 -13.70
CA ARG A 77 -18.27 12.85 -12.48
C ARG A 77 -16.88 12.21 -12.61
N GLU A 78 -16.31 12.29 -13.80
CA GLU A 78 -15.10 11.59 -14.20
C GLU A 78 -14.00 12.56 -14.62
N ALA A 79 -12.76 12.26 -14.23
CA ALA A 79 -11.58 13.02 -14.60
C ALA A 79 -10.39 12.10 -14.91
N LYS A 80 -9.51 12.54 -15.81
CA LYS A 80 -8.28 11.81 -16.14
C LYS A 80 -7.27 11.93 -14.99
N VAL A 81 -6.63 10.82 -14.67
CA VAL A 81 -5.55 10.72 -13.68
C VAL A 81 -4.21 10.82 -14.36
N PHE A 82 -3.32 11.62 -13.78
CA PHE A 82 -1.90 11.69 -14.13
C PHE A 82 -1.05 11.73 -12.86
N GLY A 83 0.00 10.93 -12.81
CA GLY A 83 0.82 10.82 -11.62
C GLY A 83 2.11 10.03 -11.83
N VAL A 84 2.74 9.70 -10.71
CA VAL A 84 3.97 8.93 -10.63
C VAL A 84 3.93 7.90 -9.51
N VAL A 85 4.67 6.81 -9.68
CA VAL A 85 4.80 5.72 -8.70
C VAL A 85 6.27 5.35 -8.49
N SER A 86 6.65 5.12 -7.23
CA SER A 86 8.00 4.66 -6.88
C SER A 86 8.22 3.19 -7.25
N ASN A 87 9.46 2.80 -7.52
CA ASN A 87 9.82 1.40 -7.71
C ASN A 87 10.18 0.73 -6.37
N SER A 88 9.18 0.18 -5.68
CA SER A 88 9.39 -0.65 -4.49
C SER A 88 8.29 -1.71 -4.36
N PRO A 89 8.47 -2.77 -3.54
CA PRO A 89 7.44 -3.78 -3.35
C PRO A 89 6.10 -3.24 -2.84
N GLN A 90 6.12 -2.15 -2.06
CA GLN A 90 4.92 -1.49 -1.54
C GLN A 90 5.01 0.01 -1.87
N PRO A 91 4.74 0.38 -3.13
CA PRO A 91 5.15 1.65 -3.68
C PRO A 91 4.39 2.84 -3.10
N THR A 92 5.12 3.94 -2.90
CA THR A 92 4.51 5.28 -2.78
C THR A 92 4.04 5.76 -4.14
N ILE A 93 2.95 6.53 -4.14
CA ILE A 93 2.29 7.02 -5.35
C ILE A 93 1.75 8.43 -5.12
N ALA A 94 1.84 9.26 -6.15
CA ALA A 94 1.23 10.59 -6.19
C ALA A 94 0.53 10.79 -7.53
N PHE A 95 -0.72 11.27 -7.52
CA PHE A 95 -1.45 11.55 -8.75
C PHE A 95 -2.41 12.72 -8.58
N SER A 96 -2.82 13.32 -9.69
CA SER A 96 -3.75 14.45 -9.71
C SER A 96 -4.82 14.30 -10.78
N VAL A 97 -5.92 15.02 -10.56
CA VAL A 97 -7.03 15.17 -11.51
C VAL A 97 -7.44 16.65 -11.60
N VAL A 98 -7.95 17.05 -12.76
CA VAL A 98 -8.61 18.35 -12.95
C VAL A 98 -10.07 18.08 -13.26
N TRP A 99 -10.96 18.70 -12.49
CA TRP A 99 -12.40 18.55 -12.60
C TRP A 99 -12.99 19.48 -13.66
N ALA A 100 -14.18 19.13 -14.16
CA ALA A 100 -14.82 19.85 -15.27
C ALA A 100 -15.00 21.35 -15.04
N LYS A 101 -15.24 21.79 -13.79
CA LYS A 101 -15.40 23.21 -13.43
C LYS A 101 -14.11 23.89 -12.94
N GLY A 102 -12.95 23.28 -13.17
CA GLY A 102 -11.63 23.92 -12.97
C GLY A 102 -11.02 23.76 -11.57
N SER A 103 -11.69 23.13 -10.62
CA SER A 103 -11.02 22.64 -9.41
C SER A 103 -10.07 21.50 -9.75
N CYS A 104 -9.06 21.25 -8.92
CA CYS A 104 -8.19 20.09 -9.05
C CYS A 104 -8.01 19.38 -7.71
N THR A 105 -7.75 18.07 -7.76
CA THR A 105 -7.40 17.30 -6.57
C THR A 105 -6.10 16.56 -6.80
N THR A 106 -5.24 16.50 -5.79
CA THR A 106 -4.04 15.67 -5.80
C THR A 106 -4.05 14.72 -4.60
N TRP A 107 -3.58 13.51 -4.81
CA TRP A 107 -3.43 12.48 -3.79
C TRP A 107 -1.95 12.10 -3.67
N VAL A 108 -1.51 11.83 -2.44
CA VAL A 108 -0.22 11.23 -2.13
C VAL A 108 -0.43 10.11 -1.10
N GLY A 109 0.29 9.00 -1.26
CA GLY A 109 0.13 7.88 -0.34
C GLY A 109 0.94 6.66 -0.73
N GLN A 110 0.52 5.50 -0.24
CA GLN A 110 1.26 4.26 -0.40
C GLN A 110 0.33 3.05 -0.57
N CYS A 111 0.78 2.14 -1.44
CA CYS A 111 0.16 0.83 -1.70
C CYS A 111 0.70 -0.19 -0.71
N PHE A 112 -0.20 -0.83 0.04
CA PHE A 112 0.13 -1.90 0.97
C PHE A 112 -0.56 -3.20 0.58
N SER A 113 0.19 -4.30 0.68
CA SER A 113 -0.39 -5.64 0.64
C SER A 113 -0.83 -6.03 2.03
N LEU A 114 -2.03 -6.58 2.14
CA LEU A 114 -2.60 -7.02 3.40
C LEU A 114 -2.38 -8.52 3.61
N PRO A 115 -2.34 -8.98 4.88
CA PRO A 115 -2.49 -10.40 5.17
C PRO A 115 -3.75 -10.96 4.49
N GLY A 116 -3.64 -12.11 3.82
CA GLY A 116 -4.74 -12.68 3.04
C GLY A 116 -4.79 -12.26 1.57
N GLY A 117 -3.82 -11.47 1.09
CA GLY A 117 -3.62 -11.19 -0.34
C GLY A 117 -4.40 -9.99 -0.90
N GLY A 118 -5.18 -9.30 -0.06
CA GLY A 118 -5.79 -8.02 -0.44
C GLY A 118 -4.76 -6.90 -0.59
N GLN A 119 -5.13 -5.82 -1.26
CA GLN A 119 -4.29 -4.63 -1.44
C GLN A 119 -5.08 -3.38 -1.08
N VAL A 120 -4.38 -2.38 -0.54
CA VAL A 120 -4.97 -1.09 -0.17
C VAL A 120 -4.05 0.07 -0.57
N LEU A 121 -4.65 1.15 -1.07
CA LEU A 121 -4.01 2.45 -1.18
C LEU A 121 -4.51 3.34 -0.04
N ASN A 122 -3.63 3.69 0.89
CA ASN A 122 -3.92 4.70 1.91
C ASN A 122 -3.38 6.04 1.41
N MET A 123 -4.26 7.03 1.25
CA MET A 123 -3.96 8.28 0.56
C MET A 123 -4.41 9.48 1.40
N LEU A 124 -3.63 10.54 1.36
CA LEU A 124 -4.04 11.89 1.72
C LEU A 124 -4.34 12.66 0.45
N TRP A 125 -5.33 13.54 0.46
CA TRP A 125 -5.66 14.39 -0.67
C TRP A 125 -5.81 15.85 -0.33
N MET A 126 -5.54 16.69 -1.34
CA MET A 126 -5.83 18.12 -1.34
C MET A 126 -6.76 18.45 -2.50
N LEU A 127 -7.95 18.98 -2.20
CA LEU A 127 -8.87 19.53 -3.19
C LEU A 127 -8.70 21.04 -3.22
N ARG A 128 -8.34 21.55 -4.39
CA ARG A 128 -8.17 22.97 -4.68
C ARG A 128 -9.35 23.50 -5.47
N SER A 129 -10.15 24.37 -4.84
CA SER A 129 -11.15 25.19 -5.54
C SER A 129 -10.49 26.35 -6.28
N ALA A 130 -11.07 26.75 -7.42
CA ALA A 130 -10.68 27.98 -8.09
C ALA A 130 -11.15 29.18 -7.26
N ALA A 131 -10.23 30.10 -6.95
CA ALA A 131 -10.53 31.36 -6.28
C ALA A 131 -10.65 32.48 -7.34
N GLN A 132 -11.51 33.47 -7.09
CA GLN A 132 -11.66 34.61 -7.98
C GLN A 132 -10.47 35.58 -7.89
N SER A 133 -9.81 35.64 -6.73
CA SER A 133 -8.65 36.50 -6.48
C SER A 133 -7.67 35.83 -5.52
N SER A 134 -6.46 36.39 -5.41
CA SER A 134 -5.48 35.95 -4.41
C SER A 134 -5.90 36.29 -2.97
N VAL A 135 -6.80 37.26 -2.78
CA VAL A 135 -7.29 37.68 -1.45
C VAL A 135 -8.30 36.66 -0.91
N ASP A 136 -9.16 36.11 -1.77
CA ASP A 136 -10.19 35.12 -1.41
C ASP A 136 -9.62 33.69 -1.29
N ASN A 137 -8.32 33.54 -1.50
CA ASN A 137 -7.62 32.27 -1.62
C ASN A 137 -7.64 31.42 -0.33
N TRP A 138 -7.69 32.07 0.83
CA TRP A 138 -7.37 31.46 2.13
C TRP A 138 -8.15 30.17 2.45
N GLY A 139 -9.40 30.06 1.98
CA GLY A 139 -10.28 28.90 2.20
C GLY A 139 -10.41 27.95 1.02
N SER A 140 -9.56 28.08 -0.01
CA SER A 140 -9.73 27.38 -1.29
C SER A 140 -9.08 25.99 -1.34
N THR A 141 -8.41 25.55 -0.28
CA THR A 141 -7.79 24.23 -0.19
C THR A 141 -8.44 23.42 0.93
N ARG A 142 -9.00 22.26 0.57
CA ARG A 142 -9.53 21.26 1.51
C ARG A 142 -8.60 20.06 1.55
N LEU A 143 -8.56 19.39 2.69
CA LEU A 143 -7.74 18.21 2.95
C LEU A 143 -8.65 17.05 3.36
N GLY A 144 -8.20 15.84 3.09
CA GLY A 144 -8.84 14.64 3.62
C GLY A 144 -7.98 13.40 3.38
N GLU A 145 -8.52 12.26 3.79
CA GLU A 145 -7.95 10.94 3.56
C GLU A 145 -8.92 10.16 2.68
N ASP A 146 -8.37 9.31 1.82
CA ASP A 146 -9.12 8.27 1.11
C ASP A 146 -8.40 6.94 1.32
N ARG A 147 -9.16 5.88 1.57
CA ARG A 147 -8.66 4.50 1.63
C ARG A 147 -9.27 3.68 0.51
N PHE A 148 -8.48 3.35 -0.51
CA PHE A 148 -8.96 2.56 -1.64
C PHE A 148 -8.64 1.08 -1.51
N ILE A 149 -9.67 0.24 -1.63
CA ILE A 149 -9.55 -1.22 -1.68
C ILE A 149 -9.46 -1.67 -3.14
N PHE A 150 -8.50 -2.54 -3.44
CA PHE A 150 -8.35 -3.15 -4.76
C PHE A 150 -9.56 -4.04 -5.09
N THR A 151 -10.11 -3.91 -6.29
CA THR A 151 -11.29 -4.68 -6.74
C THR A 151 -10.99 -5.64 -7.86
N ARG A 152 -10.30 -5.21 -8.91
CA ARG A 152 -9.95 -6.08 -10.06
C ARG A 152 -8.68 -5.63 -10.77
N SER A 153 -7.98 -6.58 -11.39
CA SER A 153 -6.95 -6.28 -12.38
C SER A 153 -7.57 -5.67 -13.63
N VAL A 154 -6.83 -4.78 -14.30
CA VAL A 154 -7.12 -4.47 -15.70
C VAL A 154 -6.55 -5.62 -16.50
N ASP A 155 -7.41 -6.43 -17.12
CA ASP A 155 -6.94 -7.44 -18.06
C ASP A 155 -6.26 -6.72 -19.22
N SER A 156 -5.03 -7.13 -19.54
CA SER A 156 -4.37 -6.68 -20.76
C SER A 156 -5.24 -7.08 -21.96
N PRO A 157 -5.52 -6.19 -22.92
CA PRO A 157 -6.20 -6.56 -24.15
C PRO A 157 -5.44 -7.60 -24.96
#